data_AF-A0A1V0R836-F1
#
_entry.id   AF-A0A1V0R836-F1
#
_cell.length_a   1.000
_cell.length_b   1.000
_cell.length_c   1.000
_cell.angle_alpha   90.00
_cell.angle_beta   90.00
_cell.angle_gamma   90.00
#
_symmetry.space_group_name_H-M   'P 1'
#
loop_
_entity.id
_entity.type
_entity.pdbx_description
1 polymer ?
#
loop_
_entity_poly.entity_id
_entity_poly.type
_entity_poly.pdbx_seq_one_letter_code
_entity_poly.pdbx_strand_id
1 'polypeptide(L)'
;MFTKSWQRPIILVTASLALVAGTACAAQASQQSHTPTGISASAPADQPEHCIGFGAGGKGGEGGKGGRGGEPGQPGEPGQPGGVGCFRFEDLPNTPKADLTVVDKVRIALIVLAADDPEEMTKKIADKYKISEKQIDDWKKYYVDGDWFALMADSNRP
;
A
#
# COMPACT_ATOMS: atom_id res chain seq x y z
N MET A 1 -20.57 49.78 10.37
CA MET A 1 -20.87 50.06 8.95
C MET A 1 -20.36 48.87 8.14
N PHE A 2 -21.26 48.02 7.68
CA PHE A 2 -20.96 46.94 6.73
C PHE A 2 -21.20 47.47 5.31
N THR A 3 -20.19 47.44 4.46
CA THR A 3 -20.34 47.87 3.06
C THR A 3 -19.61 46.92 2.11
N LYS A 4 -20.38 46.48 1.10
CA LYS A 4 -20.00 46.06 -0.26
C LYS A 4 -19.33 44.69 -0.40
N SER A 5 -20.00 43.63 -0.88
CA SER A 5 -20.71 43.37 -2.16
C SER A 5 -19.86 42.50 -3.10
N TRP A 6 -20.13 41.19 -3.06
CA TRP A 6 -20.38 40.28 -4.18
C TRP A 6 -19.60 40.48 -5.50
N GLN A 7 -18.81 39.48 -5.91
CA GLN A 7 -19.10 38.58 -7.04
C GLN A 7 -17.87 37.72 -7.40
N ARG A 8 -18.04 36.40 -7.31
CA ARG A 8 -17.14 35.38 -7.88
C ARG A 8 -17.54 35.16 -9.35
N PRO A 9 -16.61 35.14 -10.32
CA PRO A 9 -16.88 34.49 -11.59
C PRO A 9 -16.52 33.00 -11.49
N ILE A 10 -17.55 32.14 -11.42
CA ILE A 10 -17.43 30.71 -11.66
C ILE A 10 -17.34 30.53 -13.18
N ILE A 11 -16.18 30.14 -13.70
CA ILE A 11 -16.05 29.76 -15.11
C ILE A 11 -16.39 28.27 -15.21
N LEU A 12 -17.62 28.00 -15.68
CA LEU A 12 -18.05 26.67 -16.12
C LEU A 12 -17.58 26.47 -17.57
N VAL A 13 -16.66 25.55 -17.79
CA VAL A 13 -16.39 25.01 -19.13
C VAL A 13 -16.66 23.52 -19.10
N THR A 14 -17.85 23.17 -19.57
CA THR A 14 -18.26 21.82 -19.96
C THR A 14 -17.67 21.50 -21.33
N ALA A 15 -16.92 20.41 -21.45
CA ALA A 15 -16.70 19.74 -22.73
C ALA A 15 -16.77 18.23 -22.51
N SER A 16 -17.92 17.65 -22.85
CA SER A 16 -18.16 16.20 -22.85
C SER A 16 -17.43 15.57 -24.05
N LEU A 17 -16.53 14.63 -23.78
CA LEU A 17 -16.07 13.67 -24.78
C LEU A 17 -16.59 12.29 -24.38
N ALA A 18 -17.70 11.88 -25.02
CA ALA A 18 -18.13 10.50 -25.02
C ALA A 18 -17.38 9.76 -26.13
N LEU A 19 -16.46 8.88 -25.76
CA LEU A 19 -15.95 7.84 -26.67
C LEU A 19 -16.52 6.51 -26.21
N VAL A 20 -17.64 6.14 -26.83
CA VAL A 20 -18.12 4.76 -26.81
C VAL A 20 -17.23 3.98 -27.76
N ALA A 21 -16.28 3.23 -27.20
CA ALA A 21 -15.58 2.15 -27.90
C ALA A 21 -15.92 0.86 -27.17
N GLY A 22 -17.02 0.22 -27.59
CA GLY A 22 -17.31 -1.15 -27.21
C GLY A 22 -16.38 -2.08 -27.97
N THR A 23 -15.34 -2.56 -27.32
CA THR A 23 -14.58 -3.72 -27.79
C THR A 23 -15.00 -4.90 -26.93
N ALA A 24 -15.89 -5.74 -27.48
CA ALA A 24 -16.08 -7.10 -26.99
C ALA A 24 -14.72 -7.80 -27.05
N CYS A 25 -14.17 -8.20 -25.90
CA CYS A 25 -13.03 -9.12 -25.88
C CYS A 25 -13.50 -10.47 -26.40
N ALA A 26 -13.34 -10.68 -27.71
CA ALA A 26 -13.24 -12.01 -28.27
C ALA A 26 -11.98 -12.67 -27.68
N ALA A 27 -12.15 -13.75 -26.94
CA ALA A 27 -11.07 -14.65 -26.58
C ALA A 27 -10.56 -15.34 -27.85
N GLN A 28 -9.70 -14.66 -28.62
CA GLN A 28 -8.95 -15.28 -29.70
C GLN A 28 -7.76 -16.00 -29.08
N ALA A 29 -7.94 -17.29 -28.79
CA ALA A 29 -6.85 -18.22 -28.61
C ALA A 29 -6.05 -18.29 -29.93
N SER A 30 -5.02 -17.45 -30.03
CA SER A 30 -4.02 -17.54 -31.09
C SER A 30 -2.84 -18.31 -30.53
N GLN A 31 -2.62 -19.50 -31.12
CA GLN A 31 -1.38 -20.23 -31.02
C GLN A 31 -0.27 -19.34 -31.60
N GLN A 32 0.68 -18.90 -30.77
CA GLN A 32 1.96 -18.50 -31.30
C GLN A 32 3.08 -18.73 -30.28
N SER A 33 3.98 -19.60 -30.70
CA SER A 33 5.21 -20.02 -30.06
C SER A 33 6.17 -18.84 -29.90
N HIS A 34 6.24 -18.24 -28.72
CA HIS A 34 7.45 -17.57 -28.25
C HIS A 34 7.58 -17.85 -26.76
N THR A 35 8.56 -18.68 -26.43
CA THR A 35 9.13 -18.81 -25.08
C THR A 35 9.47 -17.42 -24.55
N PRO A 36 8.85 -16.93 -23.48
CA PRO A 36 9.56 -16.02 -22.60
C PRO A 36 10.48 -16.91 -21.77
N THR A 37 11.79 -16.80 -22.02
CA THR A 37 12.79 -17.05 -20.99
C THR A 37 12.27 -16.41 -19.70
N GLY A 38 11.84 -17.25 -18.76
CA GLY A 38 11.40 -16.83 -17.45
C GLY A 38 12.54 -16.02 -16.85
N ILE A 39 12.34 -14.71 -16.74
CA ILE A 39 13.24 -13.87 -15.98
C ILE A 39 12.99 -14.29 -14.53
N SER A 40 13.81 -15.22 -14.03
CA SER A 40 13.91 -15.46 -12.59
C SER A 40 14.41 -14.16 -11.99
N ALA A 41 13.48 -13.31 -11.54
CA ALA A 41 13.79 -12.28 -10.58
C ALA A 41 14.15 -13.01 -9.28
N SER A 42 15.43 -13.37 -9.14
CA SER A 42 16.01 -13.66 -7.84
C SER A 42 15.95 -12.36 -7.06
N ALA A 43 14.86 -12.15 -6.33
CA ALA A 43 14.82 -11.11 -5.32
C ALA A 43 15.93 -11.41 -4.31
N PRO A 44 16.81 -10.46 -3.98
CA PRO A 44 17.91 -10.69 -3.07
C PRO A 44 17.34 -11.12 -1.71
N ALA A 45 17.55 -12.39 -1.37
CA ALA A 45 17.30 -12.92 -0.05
C ALA A 45 18.61 -12.84 0.72
N ASP A 46 18.87 -11.68 1.33
CA ASP A 46 19.59 -11.59 2.61
C ASP A 46 19.68 -10.14 3.05
N GLN A 47 18.82 -9.75 4.01
CA GLN A 47 19.16 -8.80 5.07
C GLN A 47 18.23 -9.04 6.27
N PRO A 48 18.73 -9.53 7.42
CA PRO A 48 18.18 -9.14 8.72
C PRO A 48 18.82 -7.77 9.06
N GLU A 49 18.15 -6.77 9.64
CA GLU A 49 17.21 -6.82 10.74
C GLU A 49 16.14 -5.71 10.58
N HIS A 50 14.88 -6.09 10.81
CA HIS A 50 13.78 -5.20 11.17
C HIS A 50 13.42 -4.08 10.17
N CYS A 51 12.80 -4.50 9.07
CA CYS A 51 11.72 -3.75 8.42
C CYS A 51 12.05 -2.40 7.76
N ILE A 52 12.86 -2.45 6.70
CA ILE A 52 12.98 -1.36 5.70
C ILE A 52 12.25 -1.71 4.38
N GLY A 53 11.72 -2.93 4.23
CA GLY A 53 10.97 -3.37 3.04
C GLY A 53 9.62 -4.00 3.40
N PHE A 54 8.62 -3.82 2.55
CA PHE A 54 7.26 -4.36 2.65
C PHE A 54 7.23 -5.89 2.80
N GLY A 55 7.48 -6.39 4.01
CA GLY A 55 7.51 -7.83 4.30
C GLY A 55 8.61 -8.60 3.56
N ALA A 56 8.97 -9.77 4.08
CA ALA A 56 9.74 -10.72 3.29
C ALA A 56 8.80 -11.38 2.28
N GLY A 57 9.15 -11.30 0.99
CA GLY A 57 8.50 -12.09 -0.05
C GLY A 57 8.59 -13.58 0.28
N GLY A 58 7.51 -14.32 0.01
CA GLY A 58 7.48 -15.75 0.27
C GLY A 58 8.45 -16.53 -0.62
N LYS A 59 8.86 -17.72 -0.17
CA LYS A 59 9.73 -18.59 -0.97
C LYS A 59 8.96 -19.10 -2.20
N GLY A 60 9.58 -18.99 -3.38
CA GLY A 60 9.03 -19.55 -4.62
C GLY A 60 8.81 -21.06 -4.53
N GLY A 61 7.77 -21.55 -5.21
CA GLY A 61 7.42 -22.97 -5.26
C GLY A 61 8.39 -23.79 -6.09
N GLU A 62 8.41 -25.11 -5.88
CA GLU A 62 9.21 -26.03 -6.68
C GLU A 62 8.50 -26.43 -7.97
N GLY A 63 9.25 -26.53 -9.07
CA GLY A 63 8.73 -26.98 -10.36
C GLY A 63 8.29 -28.44 -10.34
N GLY A 64 7.20 -28.74 -11.06
CA GLY A 64 6.65 -30.09 -11.17
C GLY A 64 7.55 -31.05 -11.95
N LYS A 65 7.35 -32.36 -11.74
CA LYS A 65 8.11 -33.42 -12.43
C LYS A 65 7.47 -33.74 -13.79
N GLY A 66 8.29 -33.85 -14.83
CA GLY A 66 7.85 -34.31 -16.15
C GLY A 66 7.36 -35.76 -16.14
N GLY A 67 6.32 -36.05 -16.93
CA GLY A 67 5.75 -37.39 -17.06
C GLY A 67 6.63 -38.31 -17.92
N ARG A 68 6.43 -39.63 -17.79
CA ARG A 68 7.14 -40.65 -18.58
C ARG A 68 6.17 -41.35 -19.53
N GLY A 69 6.66 -41.75 -20.70
CA GLY A 69 5.92 -42.65 -21.60
C GLY A 69 4.64 -42.05 -22.20
N GLY A 70 4.55 -40.73 -22.37
CA GLY A 70 3.37 -40.05 -22.92
C GLY A 70 2.33 -39.66 -21.87
N GLU A 71 2.54 -40.00 -20.59
CA GLU A 71 1.69 -39.50 -19.51
C GLU A 71 2.02 -38.02 -19.18
N PRO A 72 1.01 -37.20 -18.83
CA PRO A 72 1.24 -35.86 -18.31
C PRO A 72 2.11 -35.87 -17.04
N GLY A 73 2.94 -34.84 -16.88
CA GLY A 73 3.71 -34.62 -15.65
C GLY A 73 2.86 -34.18 -14.46
N GLN A 74 3.47 -34.17 -13.27
CA GLN A 74 2.83 -33.62 -12.08
C GLN A 74 3.06 -32.11 -12.03
N PRO A 75 2.04 -31.31 -11.66
CA PRO A 75 2.23 -29.88 -11.40
C PRO A 75 3.21 -29.67 -10.23
N GLY A 76 3.84 -28.49 -10.22
CA GLY A 76 4.72 -28.08 -9.13
C GLY A 76 3.93 -27.66 -7.88
N GLU A 77 4.65 -27.53 -6.77
CA GLU A 77 4.07 -27.00 -5.53
C GLU A 77 3.98 -25.47 -5.61
N PRO A 78 2.88 -24.87 -5.12
CA PRO A 78 2.82 -23.42 -4.93
C PRO A 78 3.94 -22.92 -4.02
N GLY A 79 4.34 -21.64 -4.20
CA GLY A 79 5.24 -20.98 -3.28
C GLY A 79 4.63 -20.81 -1.89
N GLN A 80 5.49 -20.65 -0.88
CA GLN A 80 5.03 -20.27 0.44
C GLN A 80 4.60 -18.79 0.42
N PRO A 81 3.54 -18.42 1.14
CA PRO A 81 3.20 -17.02 1.31
C PRO A 81 4.34 -16.28 2.03
N GLY A 82 4.47 -14.98 1.75
CA GLY A 82 5.37 -14.11 2.49
C GLY A 82 4.96 -13.95 3.95
N GLY A 83 5.88 -13.44 4.76
CA GLY A 83 5.56 -13.06 6.15
C GLY A 83 4.54 -11.92 6.20
N VAL A 84 3.77 -11.86 7.30
CA VAL A 84 2.91 -10.70 7.59
C VAL A 84 3.76 -9.42 7.58
N GLY A 85 3.27 -8.40 6.88
CA GLY A 85 4.02 -7.16 6.64
C GLY A 85 4.49 -6.47 7.93
N CYS A 86 5.51 -5.63 7.78
CA CYS A 86 6.17 -4.82 8.82
C CYS A 86 5.30 -3.69 9.38
N PHE A 87 4.10 -4.02 9.85
CA PHE A 87 3.16 -3.08 10.45
C PHE A 87 2.84 -3.52 11.88
N ARG A 88 3.88 -3.79 12.67
CA ARG A 88 3.72 -4.07 14.10
C ARG A 88 3.95 -2.80 14.90
N PHE A 89 3.28 -2.71 16.06
CA PHE A 89 3.42 -1.58 16.97
C PHE A 89 4.85 -1.45 17.51
N GLU A 90 5.54 -2.57 17.67
CA GLU A 90 6.91 -2.65 18.19
C GLU A 90 7.93 -2.04 17.21
N ASP A 91 7.63 -2.03 15.91
CA ASP A 91 8.50 -1.52 14.85
C ASP A 91 8.47 0.01 14.72
N LEU A 92 7.65 0.68 15.55
CA LEU A 92 7.53 2.13 15.59
C LEU A 92 8.71 2.77 16.34
N PRO A 93 9.28 3.88 15.83
CA PRO A 93 10.42 4.53 16.47
C PRO A 93 10.10 4.95 17.91
N ASN A 94 11.13 4.96 18.76
CA ASN A 94 11.04 5.44 20.14
C ASN A 94 11.35 6.94 20.26
N THR A 95 11.31 7.67 19.14
CA THR A 95 11.51 9.12 19.09
C THR A 95 10.26 9.85 19.58
N PRO A 96 10.40 11.07 20.14
CA PRO A 96 9.26 11.88 20.54
C PRO A 96 8.43 12.34 19.32
N LYS A 97 7.19 12.77 19.55
CA LYS A 97 6.28 13.31 18.51
C LYS A 97 6.98 14.31 17.57
N ALA A 98 7.75 15.23 18.13
CA ALA A 98 8.40 16.32 17.39
C ALA A 98 9.38 15.82 16.32
N ASP A 99 9.88 14.59 16.48
CA ASP A 99 10.86 13.98 15.59
C ASP A 99 10.23 12.93 14.66
N LEU A 100 8.89 12.78 14.68
CA LEU A 100 8.19 11.89 13.76
C LEU A 100 8.25 12.42 12.33
N THR A 101 8.89 11.66 11.45
CA THR A 101 8.93 11.97 10.03
C THR A 101 7.59 11.69 9.37
N VAL A 102 7.42 12.19 8.14
CA VAL A 102 6.25 11.89 7.30
C VAL A 102 6.12 10.38 7.08
N VAL A 103 7.25 9.67 6.93
CA VAL A 103 7.28 8.22 6.75
C VAL A 103 6.78 7.51 8.02
N ASP A 104 7.15 8.00 9.20
CA ASP A 104 6.66 7.43 10.46
C ASP A 104 5.15 7.61 10.60
N LYS A 105 4.60 8.76 10.19
CA LYS A 105 3.15 9.00 10.17
C LYS A 105 2.42 8.05 9.22
N VAL A 106 2.97 7.80 8.03
CA VAL A 106 2.43 6.79 7.10
C VAL A 106 2.47 5.40 7.72
N ARG A 107 3.59 5.02 8.36
CA ARG A 107 3.73 3.73 9.04
C ARG A 107 2.68 3.59 10.16
N ILE A 108 2.48 4.62 10.97
CA ILE A 108 1.42 4.67 12.00
C ILE A 108 0.04 4.45 11.39
N ALA A 109 -0.30 5.19 10.31
CA ALA A 109 -1.59 5.05 9.65
C ALA A 109 -1.81 3.61 9.14
N LEU A 110 -0.78 3.01 8.53
CA LEU A 110 -0.82 1.63 8.05
C LEU A 110 -0.96 0.60 9.17
N ILE A 111 -0.27 0.78 10.30
CA ILE A 111 -0.42 -0.08 11.49
C ILE A 111 -1.84 -0.05 12.01
N VAL A 112 -2.46 1.13 12.12
CA VAL A 112 -3.85 1.25 12.59
C VAL A 112 -4.82 0.62 11.59
N LEU A 113 -4.62 0.82 10.28
CA LEU A 113 -5.48 0.24 9.24
C LEU A 113 -5.38 -1.29 9.16
N ALA A 114 -4.22 -1.86 9.48
CA ALA A 114 -3.97 -3.29 9.43
C ALA A 114 -4.26 -4.02 10.77
N ALA A 115 -4.56 -3.29 11.85
CA ALA A 115 -4.79 -3.88 13.15
C ALA A 115 -6.14 -4.62 13.22
N ASP A 116 -6.15 -5.76 13.92
CA ASP A 116 -7.38 -6.49 14.23
C ASP A 116 -8.34 -5.64 15.08
N ASP A 117 -7.78 -4.81 15.97
CA ASP A 117 -8.51 -3.80 16.76
C ASP A 117 -7.90 -2.41 16.51
N PRO A 118 -8.44 -1.63 15.56
CA PRO A 118 -7.92 -0.32 15.22
C PRO A 118 -8.11 0.72 16.34
N GLU A 119 -9.12 0.57 17.20
CA GLU A 119 -9.36 1.50 18.31
C GLU A 119 -8.34 1.30 19.43
N GLU A 120 -8.08 0.05 19.81
CA GLU A 120 -7.06 -0.28 20.79
C GLU A 120 -5.66 0.12 20.30
N MET A 121 -5.36 -0.14 19.02
CA MET A 121 -4.10 0.26 18.41
C MET A 121 -3.92 1.79 18.39
N THR A 122 -4.98 2.53 18.05
CA THR A 122 -4.98 4.00 18.07
C THR A 122 -4.65 4.52 19.46
N LYS A 123 -5.27 3.97 20.52
CA LYS A 123 -4.99 4.34 21.92
C LYS A 123 -3.55 4.05 22.33
N LYS A 124 -3.02 2.87 21.98
CA LYS A 124 -1.62 2.50 22.25
C LYS A 124 -0.63 3.47 21.61
N ILE A 125 -0.86 3.84 20.34
CA ILE A 125 0.01 4.77 19.61
C ILE A 125 -0.14 6.19 20.16
N ALA A 126 -1.37 6.62 20.47
CA ALA A 126 -1.65 7.92 21.08
C ALA A 126 -0.88 8.07 22.41
N ASP A 127 -0.89 7.03 23.25
CA ASP A 127 -0.14 7.03 24.50
C ASP A 127 1.38 7.00 24.29
N LYS A 128 1.89 6.19 23.34
CA LYS A 128 3.33 6.11 23.02
C LYS A 128 3.92 7.47 22.66
N TYR A 129 3.24 8.23 21.80
CA TYR A 129 3.73 9.53 21.31
C TYR A 129 3.14 10.74 22.03
N LYS A 130 2.26 10.54 23.01
CA LYS A 130 1.53 11.60 23.73
C LYS A 130 0.81 12.55 22.78
N ILE A 131 0.08 11.98 21.82
CA ILE A 131 -0.77 12.69 20.84
C ILE A 131 -2.24 12.32 21.05
N SER A 132 -3.15 13.11 20.47
CA SER A 132 -4.57 12.76 20.51
C SER A 132 -4.90 11.63 19.53
N GLU A 133 -5.88 10.79 19.89
CA GLU A 133 -6.44 9.77 18.98
C GLU A 133 -6.94 10.41 17.68
N LYS A 134 -7.54 11.61 17.76
CA LYS A 134 -7.97 12.38 16.60
C LYS A 134 -6.82 12.68 15.62
N GLN A 135 -5.62 12.99 16.11
CA GLN A 135 -4.49 13.28 15.23
C GLN A 135 -4.08 12.04 14.41
N ILE A 136 -4.16 10.86 15.01
CA ILE A 136 -3.92 9.58 14.33
C ILE A 136 -5.04 9.30 13.31
N ASP A 137 -6.29 9.58 13.65
CA ASP A 137 -7.41 9.47 12.72
C ASP A 137 -7.28 10.43 11.53
N ASP A 138 -6.82 11.66 11.76
CA ASP A 138 -6.53 12.62 10.70
C ASP A 138 -5.42 12.06 9.78
N TRP A 139 -4.32 11.51 10.31
CA TRP A 139 -3.28 10.88 9.49
C TRP A 139 -3.78 9.68 8.69
N LYS A 140 -4.60 8.83 9.30
CA LYS A 140 -5.26 7.70 8.63
C LYS A 140 -6.12 8.20 7.47
N LYS A 141 -6.91 9.24 7.69
CA LYS A 141 -7.75 9.86 6.66
C LYS A 141 -6.90 10.44 5.53
N TYR A 142 -5.86 11.21 5.86
CA TYR A 142 -4.97 11.80 4.85
C TYR A 142 -4.28 10.73 4.00
N TYR A 143 -3.85 9.61 4.60
CA TYR A 143 -3.28 8.49 3.86
C TYR A 143 -4.30 7.86 2.89
N VAL A 144 -5.51 7.55 3.36
CA VAL A 144 -6.56 6.92 2.55
C VAL A 144 -7.06 7.84 1.43
N ASP A 145 -7.20 9.14 1.71
CA ASP A 145 -7.64 10.14 0.75
C ASP A 145 -6.51 10.58 -0.21
N GLY A 146 -5.27 10.15 0.02
CA GLY A 146 -4.10 10.56 -0.77
C GLY A 146 -3.69 12.02 -0.56
N ASP A 147 -4.09 12.65 0.55
CA ASP A 147 -3.75 14.02 0.90
C ASP A 147 -2.36 14.09 1.56
N TRP A 148 -1.33 13.91 0.73
CA TRP A 148 0.07 13.97 1.17
C TRP A 148 0.45 15.34 1.75
N PHE A 149 -0.18 16.42 1.27
CA PHE A 149 0.11 17.77 1.75
C PHE A 149 -0.37 17.97 3.18
N ALA A 150 -1.59 17.53 3.51
CA ALA A 150 -2.09 17.57 4.88
C ALA A 150 -1.23 16.71 5.83
N LEU A 151 -0.81 15.53 5.38
CA LEU A 151 0.07 14.65 6.14
C LEU A 151 1.44 15.30 6.45
N MET A 152 2.02 16.00 5.48
CA MET A 152 3.29 16.73 5.65
C MET A 152 3.13 18.00 6.49
N ALA A 153 2.04 18.75 6.32
CA ALA A 153 1.82 20.02 7.01
C ALA A 153 1.63 19.84 8.52
N ASP A 154 1.00 18.74 8.93
CA ASP A 154 0.81 18.42 10.35
C ASP A 154 2.14 18.19 11.10
N SER A 155 3.26 17.95 10.40
CA SER A 155 4.58 17.81 11.05
C SER A 155 5.12 19.13 11.62
N ASN A 156 4.53 20.25 11.22
CA ASN A 156 4.99 21.60 11.59
C ASN A 156 4.07 22.30 12.61
N ARG A 157 3.09 21.59 13.18
CA ARG A 157 2.15 22.19 14.14
C ARG A 157 2.66 21.96 15.58
N PRO A 158 2.93 23.03 16.36
CA PRO A 158 3.38 22.91 17.75
C PRO A 158 2.38 22.14 18.62
#